data_AF-A0A2S6INJ2-F1
#
_entry.id   AF-A0A2S6INJ2-F1
#
_cell.length_a   1.000
_cell.length_b   1.000
_cell.length_c   1.000
_cell.angle_alpha   90.00
_cell.angle_beta   90.00
_cell.angle_gamma   90.00
#
_symmetry.space_group_name_H-M   'P 1'
#
loop_
_entity.id
_entity.type
_entity.pdbx_description
1 polymer ?
#
loop_
_entity_poly.entity_id
_entity_poly.type
_entity_poly.pdbx_seq_one_letter_code
_entity_poly.pdbx_strand_id
1 'polypeptide(L)' 'MKEKLDYKSIVLSGAFGGLVYAIIMSIFYQITEDTGFSILKFAVDFIMFGLLVAGIIWWSMRNSSKNKK' A
#
# COMPACT_ATOMS: atom_id res chain seq x y z
N MET A 1 11.04 -26.17 0.59
CA MET A 1 10.40 -25.25 1.55
C MET A 1 9.03 -24.90 1.02
N LYS A 2 7.95 -25.24 1.71
CA LYS A 2 6.60 -24.85 1.30
C LYS A 2 6.49 -23.33 1.51
N GLU A 3 6.58 -22.54 0.45
CA GLU A 3 6.27 -21.11 0.46
C GLU A 3 4.77 -20.97 0.79
N LYS A 4 4.41 -21.10 2.07
CA LYS A 4 3.11 -20.66 2.56
C LYS A 4 3.08 -19.17 2.27
N LEU A 5 2.14 -18.74 1.43
CA LEU A 5 1.84 -17.33 1.20
C LEU A 5 1.85 -16.63 2.54
N ASP A 6 2.90 -15.85 2.81
CA ASP A 6 3.02 -15.17 4.08
C ASP A 6 2.13 -13.93 4.00
N TYR A 7 0.84 -14.15 4.27
CA TYR A 7 -0.17 -13.11 4.32
C TYR A 7 0.28 -11.95 5.21
N LYS A 8 1.10 -12.21 6.25
CA LYS A 8 1.71 -11.14 7.04
C LYS A 8 2.63 -10.28 6.22
N SER A 9 3.48 -10.85 5.39
CA SER A 9 4.38 -10.09 4.51
C SER A 9 3.60 -9.24 3.50
N ILE A 10 2.51 -9.76 2.91
CA ILE A 10 1.66 -8.98 1.99
C ILE A 10 0.99 -7.80 2.70
N VAL A 11 0.42 -8.05 3.89
CA VAL A 11 -0.24 -7.00 4.69
C VAL A 11 0.79 -5.99 5.19
N LEU A 12 1.99 -6.43 5.59
CA LEU A 12 3.06 -5.55 6.04
C LEU A 12 3.56 -4.67 4.89
N SER A 13 3.77 -5.22 3.70
CA SER A 13 4.16 -4.44 2.51
C SER A 13 3.06 -3.47 2.06
N GLY A 14 1.79 -3.88 2.11
CA GLY A 14 0.65 -3.00 1.83
C GLY A 14 0.54 -1.86 2.85
N ALA A 15 0.68 -2.17 4.14
CA ALA A 15 0.67 -1.18 5.21
C ALA A 15 1.84 -0.20 5.08
N PHE A 16 3.06 -0.68 4.80
CA PHE A 16 4.23 0.18 4.63
C PHE A 16 4.10 1.08 3.39
N GLY A 17 3.63 0.53 2.27
CA GLY A 17 3.37 1.28 1.04
C GLY A 17 2.29 2.34 1.21
N GLY A 18 1.19 2.00 1.89
CA GLY A 18 0.15 2.96 2.26
C GLY A 18 0.68 4.07 3.18
N LEU A 19 1.54 3.73 4.15
CA LEU A 19 2.07 4.70 5.12
C LEU A 19 2.98 5.72 4.46
N VAL A 20 3.89 5.27 3.59
CA VAL A 20 4.79 6.15 2.84
C VAL A 20 3.98 7.06 1.90
N TYR A 21 3.00 6.51 1.18
CA TYR A 21 2.16 7.30 0.28
C TYR A 21 1.38 8.38 1.05
N ALA A 22 0.73 8.01 2.14
CA ALA A 22 -0.07 8.95 2.94
C ALA A 22 0.79 10.07 3.54
N ILE A 23 2.03 9.78 3.99
CA ILE A 23 2.97 10.82 4.47
C ILE A 23 3.31 11.79 3.34
N ILE A 24 3.68 11.27 2.16
CA ILE A 24 4.02 12.12 1.00
C ILE A 24 2.81 12.98 0.62
N MET A 25 1.62 12.38 0.55
CA MET A 25 0.40 13.07 0.17
C MET A 25 0.01 14.14 1.18
N SER A 26 0.18 13.87 2.47
CA SER A 26 -0.01 14.85 3.54
C SER A 26 0.90 16.07 3.38
N ILE A 27 2.17 15.87 3.04
CA ILE A 27 3.12 16.96 2.81
C ILE A 27 2.72 17.72 1.55
N PHE A 28 2.32 17.01 0.49
CA PHE A 28 1.84 17.62 -0.74
C PHE A 28 0.63 18.52 -0.51
N TYR A 29 -0.39 18.05 0.23
CA TYR A 29 -1.58 18.85 0.52
C TYR A 29 -1.28 20.14 1.27
N GLN A 30 -0.30 20.12 2.18
CA GLN A 30 0.16 21.34 2.86
C GLN A 30 0.82 22.34 1.91
N ILE A 31 1.45 21.85 0.83
CA ILE A 31 2.15 22.70 -0.14
C ILE A 31 1.21 23.18 -1.25
N THR A 32 0.26 22.36 -1.69
CA THR A 32 -0.53 22.61 -2.91
C THR A 32 -1.93 23.13 -2.67
N GLU A 33 -2.60 22.74 -1.58
CA GLU A 33 -4.02 23.03 -1.38
C GLU A 33 -4.29 24.11 -0.33
N ASP A 34 -3.29 24.57 0.43
CA ASP A 34 -3.46 25.47 1.62
C ASP A 34 -4.51 24.95 2.63
N THR A 35 -5.01 23.73 2.43
CA THR A 35 -5.95 23.06 3.32
C THR A 35 -5.14 22.44 4.46
N GLY A 36 -5.46 22.83 5.69
CA GLY A 36 -4.86 22.26 6.88
C GLY A 36 -4.93 20.73 6.90
N PHE A 37 -4.00 20.11 7.63
CA PHE A 37 -3.87 18.66 7.71
C PHE A 37 -5.20 17.99 8.09
N SER A 38 -5.69 17.08 7.24
CA SER A 38 -6.92 16.32 7.48
C SER A 38 -6.59 14.83 7.61
N ILE A 39 -6.75 14.32 8.84
CA ILE A 39 -6.57 12.90 9.19
C ILE A 39 -7.47 11.99 8.36
N LEU A 40 -8.67 12.47 7.98
CA LEU A 40 -9.60 11.72 7.14
C LEU A 40 -9.05 11.50 5.72
N LYS A 41 -8.51 12.55 5.08
CA LYS A 41 -7.85 12.43 3.76
C LYS A 41 -6.66 11.47 3.86
N PHE A 42 -5.81 11.66 4.88
CA PHE A 42 -4.67 10.79 5.13
C PHE A 42 -5.04 9.31 5.27
N ALA A 43 -6.08 8.99 6.04
CA ALA A 43 -6.54 7.62 6.22
C ALA A 43 -7.12 7.03 4.93
N VAL A 44 -7.85 7.83 4.14
CA VAL A 44 -8.37 7.40 2.84
C VAL A 44 -7.23 7.10 1.86
N ASP A 45 -6.23 7.98 1.76
CA ASP A 45 -5.05 7.78 0.91
C ASP A 45 -4.26 6.55 1.33
N PHE A 46 -4.05 6.39 2.64
CA PHE A 46 -3.40 5.22 3.22
C PHE A 46 -4.12 3.92 2.84
N ILE A 47 -5.44 3.86 3.01
CA ILE A 47 -6.24 2.67 2.75
C ILE A 47 -6.32 2.41 1.23
N MET A 48 -6.59 3.43 0.42
CA MET A 48 -6.65 3.28 -1.04
C MET A 48 -5.34 2.74 -1.58
N PHE A 49 -4.22 3.36 -1.23
CA PHE A 49 -2.92 2.97 -1.75
C PHE A 49 -2.42 1.66 -1.15
N GLY A 50 -2.65 1.44 0.15
CA GLY A 50 -2.31 0.19 0.83
C GLY A 50 -3.05 -1.02 0.26
N LEU A 51 -4.35 -0.88 -0.06
CA LEU A 51 -5.12 -1.94 -0.74
C LEU A 51 -4.65 -2.15 -2.18
N LEU A 52 -4.28 -1.09 -2.90
CA LEU A 52 -3.74 -1.18 -4.25
C LEU A 52 -2.43 -1.98 -4.25
N VAL A 53 -1.49 -1.62 -3.38
CA VAL A 53 -0.20 -2.32 -3.25
C VAL A 53 -0.41 -3.77 -2.81
N ALA A 54 -1.25 -4.02 -1.82
CA ALA A 54 -1.59 -5.38 -1.38
C ALA A 54 -2.19 -6.23 -2.52
N GLY A 55 -3.07 -5.63 -3.33
CA GLY A 55 -3.66 -6.25 -4.52
C GLY A 55 -2.62 -6.55 -5.60
N ILE A 56 -1.70 -5.61 -5.88
CA ILE A 56 -0.60 -5.80 -6.84
C ILE A 56 0.34 -6.92 -6.37
N ILE A 57 0.72 -6.94 -5.10
CA ILE A 57 1.60 -7.99 -4.53
C ILE A 57 0.89 -9.34 -4.61
N TRP A 58 -0.39 -9.42 -4.22
CA TRP A 58 -1.17 -10.64 -4.31
C TRP A 58 -1.28 -11.16 -5.74
N TRP A 59 -1.55 -10.27 -6.70
CA TRP A 59 -1.62 -10.62 -8.12
C TRP A 59 -0.25 -11.05 -8.68
N SER A 60 0.80 -10.32 -8.35
CA SER A 60 2.19 -10.62 -8.72
C SER A 60 2.62 -11.99 -8.20
N MET A 61 2.34 -12.30 -6.93
CA MET A 61 2.62 -13.63 -6.35
C MET A 61 1.82 -14.74 -7.05
N ARG A 62 0.54 -14.49 -7.35
CA ARG A 62 -0.30 -15.45 -8.09
C ARG A 62 0.24 -15.73 -9.49
N ASN A 63 0.82 -14.73 -10.15
CA ASN A 63 1.41 -14.88 -11.49
C ASN A 63 2.82 -15.49 -11.43
N SER A 64 3.62 -15.14 -10.43
CA SER A 64 4.96 -15.70 -10.20
C SER A 64 4.92 -17.19 -9.89
N SER A 65 3.87 -17.68 -9.22
CA SER A 65 3.64 -19.12 -9.01
C SER A 65 3.39 -19.92 -10.31
N LYS A 66 3.02 -19.26 -11.42
CA LYS A 66 2.84 -19.92 -12.72
C LYS A 66 4.14 -20.02 -13.53
N ASN A 67 5.18 -19.26 -13.17
CA ASN A 67 6.42 -19.14 -13.94
C ASN A 67 7.57 -20.05 -13.41
N LYS A 68 7.28 -20.95 -12.46
CA LYS A 68 8.19 -21.99 -11.94
C LYS A 68 7.84 -23.40 -12.48
N LYS A 69 7.29 -23.50 -13.70
CA LYS A 69 7.05 -24.79 -14.37
C LYS A 69 7.94 -24.95 -15.58
#